data_AF-A0A067SN82-F1
#
_entry.id   AF-A0A067SN82-F1
#
_cell.length_a   1.000
_cell.length_b   1.000
_cell.length_c   1.000
_cell.angle_alpha   90.00
_cell.angle_beta   90.00
_cell.angle_gamma   90.00
#
_symmetry.space_group_name_H-M   'P 1'
#
loop_
_entity.id
_entity.type
_entity.pdbx_description
1 polymer ?
#
loop_
_entity_poly.entity_id
_entity_poly.type
_entity_poly.pdbx_seq_one_letter_code
_entity_poly.pdbx_strand_id
1 'polypeptide(L)'
;MVLIGATANRLEISVAVCVGPIYVTKLLMLDLSFGFHASDNAIRLARIFKVLSRHRTELENYYQSVKSLASPRLACLFPNPTPIDRSKPLPKFTYRQFFTRAGQATPHLPDLGSFTTVMYVATLNDTNEEVIVKFTARYNEAAHRLLSEAKLAPTLYFCGRVVGDLYMIVMERADGTSVWQFQQDRKPIPEIVEEKVEEAVRLLHQQDIVFGDLRANNILYVPAVEGQVVLVDFDWSAKDGEGRYPATLNLDADNWHDEVLPYGIMRKPHDLWQLDRLKMLCKSIV
;
A
#
# COMPACT_ATOMS: atom_id res chain seq x y z
N MET A 1 -4.93 -23.35 -10.97
CA MET A 1 -4.52 -23.89 -12.29
C MET A 1 -3.50 -22.96 -12.91
N VAL A 2 -2.40 -23.46 -13.47
CA VAL A 2 -1.49 -22.65 -14.29
C VAL A 2 -2.01 -22.66 -15.73
N LEU A 3 -2.18 -21.48 -16.32
CA LEU A 3 -2.57 -21.26 -17.70
C LEU A 3 -1.34 -20.84 -18.49
N ILE A 4 -1.14 -21.45 -19.65
CA ILE A 4 -0.10 -21.06 -20.61
C ILE A 4 -0.82 -20.67 -21.89
N GLY A 5 -0.85 -19.36 -22.16
CA GLY A 5 -1.37 -18.81 -23.40
C GLY A 5 -0.23 -18.56 -24.38
N ALA A 6 -0.38 -19.03 -25.61
CA ALA A 6 0.56 -18.70 -26.68
C ALA A 6 -0.20 -18.00 -27.82
N THR A 7 0.34 -16.90 -28.32
CA THR A 7 -0.19 -16.21 -29.50
C THR A 7 0.96 -15.63 -30.29
N ALA A 8 1.15 -16.13 -31.52
CA ALA A 8 2.27 -15.77 -32.38
C ALA A 8 3.63 -15.87 -31.65
N ASN A 9 4.32 -14.75 -31.49
CA ASN A 9 5.58 -14.63 -30.78
C ASN A 9 5.42 -14.29 -29.30
N ARG A 10 4.23 -14.41 -28.71
CA ARG A 10 4.01 -14.11 -27.29
C ARG A 10 3.64 -15.36 -26.52
N LEU A 11 4.33 -15.54 -25.39
CA LEU A 11 3.96 -16.53 -24.39
C LEU A 11 3.53 -15.80 -23.12
N GLU A 12 2.34 -16.14 -22.63
CA GLU A 12 1.80 -15.67 -21.38
C GLU A 12 1.63 -16.83 -20.41
N ILE A 13 2.08 -16.64 -19.18
CA ILE A 13 1.86 -17.59 -18.08
C ILE A 13 1.02 -16.87 -17.04
N SER A 14 -0.11 -17.48 -16.68
CA SER A 14 -1.09 -16.95 -15.75
C SER A 14 -1.49 -18.03 -14.75
N VAL A 15 -2.03 -17.63 -13.60
CA VAL A 15 -2.64 -18.53 -12.62
C VAL A 15 -4.12 -18.21 -12.53
N ALA A 16 -4.94 -19.25 -12.65
CA ALA A 16 -6.37 -19.17 -12.46
C ALA A 16 -6.80 -19.86 -11.16
N VAL A 17 -7.67 -19.20 -10.41
CA VAL A 17 -8.36 -19.74 -9.24
C VAL A 17 -9.86 -19.74 -9.51
N CYS A 18 -10.49 -20.89 -9.41
CA CYS A 18 -11.93 -21.05 -9.61
C CYS A 18 -12.61 -21.23 -8.26
N VAL A 19 -13.35 -20.21 -7.81
CA VAL A 19 -14.12 -20.22 -6.55
C VAL A 19 -15.58 -19.82 -6.82
N GLY A 20 -16.12 -20.31 -7.95
CA GLY A 20 -17.33 -19.82 -8.59
C GLY A 20 -16.94 -19.02 -9.84
N PRO A 21 -16.68 -17.70 -9.73
CA PRO A 21 -15.99 -16.94 -10.77
C PRO A 21 -14.55 -17.45 -10.97
N ILE A 22 -14.01 -17.24 -12.17
CA ILE A 22 -12.61 -17.54 -12.51
C ILE A 22 -11.80 -16.26 -12.34
N TYR A 23 -10.90 -16.25 -11.37
CA TYR A 23 -9.94 -15.16 -11.17
C TYR A 23 -8.62 -15.53 -11.81
N VAL A 24 -8.13 -14.70 -12.71
CA VAL A 24 -6.88 -14.94 -13.45
C VAL A 24 -5.87 -13.85 -13.11
N THR A 25 -4.71 -14.25 -12.61
CA THR A 25 -3.56 -13.37 -12.38
C THR A 25 -2.48 -13.70 -13.40
N LYS A 26 -2.03 -12.68 -14.15
CA LYS A 26 -0.90 -12.82 -15.06
C LYS A 26 0.41 -12.86 -14.27
N LEU A 27 1.18 -13.92 -14.44
CA LEU A 27 2.50 -14.05 -13.79
C LEU A 27 3.61 -13.50 -14.67
N LEU A 28 3.55 -13.77 -15.98
CA LEU A 28 4.63 -13.43 -16.90
C LEU A 28 4.11 -13.32 -18.33
N MET A 29 4.66 -12.36 -19.08
CA MET A 29 4.56 -12.29 -20.54
C MET A 29 5.97 -12.26 -21.12
N LEU A 30 6.22 -13.05 -22.17
CA LEU A 30 7.47 -13.12 -22.90
C LEU A 30 7.21 -12.84 -24.38
N ASP A 31 8.10 -12.05 -24.98
CA ASP A 31 8.24 -11.97 -26.42
C ASP A 31 9.31 -12.98 -26.88
N LEU A 32 8.89 -13.91 -27.73
CA LEU A 32 9.66 -15.00 -28.32
C LEU A 32 10.10 -14.68 -29.75
N SER A 33 10.07 -13.42 -30.18
CA SER A 33 10.56 -13.01 -31.49
C SER A 33 12.02 -13.44 -31.66
N PHE A 34 12.28 -14.04 -32.82
CA PHE A 34 13.63 -14.42 -33.27
C PHE A 34 14.34 -13.16 -33.80
N GLY A 35 14.53 -12.17 -32.93
CA GLY A 35 15.35 -10.99 -33.17
C GLY A 35 16.77 -11.15 -32.61
N PHE A 36 17.46 -10.04 -32.38
CA PHE A 36 18.83 -10.02 -31.83
C PHE A 36 18.99 -10.79 -30.50
N HIS A 37 17.90 -11.00 -29.75
CA HIS A 37 17.90 -11.64 -28.42
C HIS A 37 17.38 -13.08 -28.41
N ALA A 38 17.31 -13.76 -29.56
CA ALA A 38 16.74 -15.10 -29.67
C ALA A 38 17.39 -16.13 -28.71
N SER A 39 18.71 -16.08 -28.54
CA SER A 39 19.43 -16.99 -27.63
C SER A 39 19.08 -16.73 -26.15
N ASP A 40 19.10 -15.47 -25.72
CA ASP A 40 18.72 -15.08 -24.35
C ASP A 40 17.26 -15.42 -24.04
N ASN A 41 16.37 -15.21 -25.02
CA ASN A 41 14.96 -15.58 -24.92
C ASN A 41 14.78 -17.09 -24.73
N ALA A 42 15.50 -17.92 -25.50
CA ALA A 42 15.47 -19.37 -25.34
C ALA A 42 15.96 -19.83 -23.96
N ILE A 43 17.06 -19.24 -23.46
CA ILE A 43 17.58 -19.54 -22.12
C ILE A 43 16.58 -19.11 -21.03
N ARG A 44 16.01 -17.90 -21.15
CA ARG A 44 15.01 -17.38 -20.22
C ARG A 44 13.78 -18.28 -20.19
N LEU A 45 13.29 -18.69 -21.36
CA LEU A 45 12.16 -19.60 -21.51
C LEU A 45 12.43 -20.97 -20.85
N ALA A 46 13.61 -21.56 -21.10
CA ALA A 46 14.00 -22.83 -20.50
C ALA A 46 14.08 -22.75 -18.97
N ARG A 47 14.60 -21.64 -18.42
CA ARG A 47 14.61 -21.40 -16.96
C ARG A 47 13.20 -21.35 -16.39
N ILE A 48 12.28 -20.68 -17.06
CA ILE A 48 10.88 -20.56 -16.63
C ILE A 48 10.19 -21.92 -16.64
N PHE A 49 10.31 -22.69 -17.73
CA PHE A 49 9.72 -24.03 -17.78
C PHE A 49 10.32 -24.97 -16.73
N LYS A 50 11.63 -24.87 -16.47
CA LYS A 50 12.28 -25.65 -15.40
C LYS A 50 11.73 -25.29 -14.03
N VAL A 51 11.51 -24.02 -13.74
CA VAL A 51 10.90 -23.55 -12.49
C VAL A 51 9.45 -24.05 -12.39
N LEU A 52 8.63 -23.83 -13.42
CA LEU A 52 7.24 -24.30 -13.44
C LEU A 52 7.14 -25.82 -13.29
N SER A 53 7.99 -26.58 -13.97
CA SER A 53 8.02 -28.04 -13.87
C SER A 53 8.42 -28.51 -12.48
N ARG A 54 9.41 -27.89 -11.85
CA ARG A 54 9.84 -28.22 -10.48
C ARG A 54 8.74 -27.94 -9.46
N HIS A 55 8.05 -26.83 -9.59
CA HIS A 55 6.98 -26.45 -8.67
C HIS A 55 5.61 -27.07 -9.02
N ARG A 56 5.49 -27.81 -10.13
CA ARG A 56 4.24 -28.50 -10.49
C ARG A 56 3.82 -29.48 -9.41
N THR A 57 4.74 -30.36 -8.99
CA THR A 57 4.45 -31.38 -7.97
C THR A 57 4.18 -30.74 -6.61
N GLU A 58 4.92 -29.70 -6.24
CA GLU A 58 4.67 -28.93 -5.01
C GLU A 58 3.29 -28.28 -5.01
N LEU A 59 2.90 -27.67 -6.14
CA LEU A 59 1.59 -27.04 -6.30
C LEU A 59 0.45 -28.07 -6.28
N GLU A 60 0.65 -29.21 -6.93
CA GLU A 60 -0.30 -30.32 -6.94
C GLU A 60 -0.48 -30.90 -5.54
N ASN A 61 0.61 -31.19 -4.83
CA ASN A 61 0.59 -31.66 -3.45
C ASN A 61 -0.09 -30.66 -2.51
N TYR A 62 0.23 -29.37 -2.66
CA TYR A 62 -0.42 -28.30 -1.90
C TYR A 62 -1.93 -28.30 -2.12
N TYR A 63 -2.41 -28.26 -3.37
CA TYR A 63 -3.86 -28.24 -3.63
C TYR A 63 -4.56 -29.55 -3.25
N GLN A 64 -3.91 -30.71 -3.35
CA GLN A 64 -4.45 -31.97 -2.83
C GLN A 64 -4.63 -31.91 -1.31
N SER A 65 -3.64 -31.36 -0.58
CA SER A 65 -3.75 -31.15 0.87
C SER A 65 -4.88 -30.18 1.24
N VAL A 66 -5.13 -29.16 0.41
CA VAL A 66 -6.23 -28.20 0.60
C VAL A 66 -7.60 -28.85 0.36
N LYS A 67 -7.73 -29.73 -0.64
CA LYS A 67 -8.98 -30.48 -0.89
C LYS A 67 -9.39 -31.39 0.27
N SER A 68 -8.42 -31.86 1.06
CA SER A 68 -8.67 -32.68 2.24
C SER A 68 -9.02 -31.88 3.51
N LEU A 69 -8.91 -30.55 3.49
CA LEU A 69 -9.26 -29.70 4.62
C LEU A 69 -10.77 -29.40 4.61
N ALA A 70 -11.43 -29.61 5.76
CA ALA A 70 -12.80 -29.16 6.00
C ALA A 70 -12.93 -27.63 5.82
N SER A 71 -14.17 -27.17 5.59
CA SER A 71 -14.64 -25.80 5.30
C SER A 71 -13.57 -24.70 5.24
N PRO A 72 -13.47 -23.95 4.12
CA PRO A 72 -12.43 -22.95 3.92
C PRO A 72 -12.33 -22.00 5.11
N ARG A 73 -11.16 -21.99 5.76
CA ARG A 73 -10.85 -21.04 6.83
C ARG A 73 -10.67 -19.66 6.20
N LEU A 74 -11.23 -18.61 6.81
CA LEU A 74 -11.04 -17.20 6.39
C LEU A 74 -9.57 -16.84 6.14
N ALA A 75 -8.63 -17.51 6.83
CA ALA A 75 -7.20 -17.37 6.62
C ALA A 75 -6.73 -17.58 5.17
N CYS A 76 -7.45 -18.33 4.33
CA CYS A 76 -7.10 -18.52 2.92
C CYS A 76 -7.33 -17.28 2.04
N LEU A 77 -8.07 -16.29 2.54
CA LEU A 77 -8.33 -15.03 1.84
C LEU A 77 -7.24 -13.98 2.07
N PHE A 78 -6.33 -14.21 3.03
CA PHE A 78 -5.25 -13.29 3.34
C PHE A 78 -4.00 -13.59 2.52
N PRO A 79 -3.22 -12.55 2.16
CA PRO A 79 -2.03 -12.73 1.32
C PRO A 79 -0.92 -13.46 2.09
N ASN A 80 -0.16 -14.29 1.38
CA ASN A 80 1.06 -14.92 1.87
C ASN A 80 2.28 -14.31 1.13
N PRO A 81 2.76 -13.14 1.57
CA PRO A 81 3.81 -12.41 0.86
C PRO A 81 5.11 -13.19 0.81
N THR A 82 5.80 -13.12 -0.33
CA THR A 82 7.15 -13.67 -0.51
C THR A 82 8.15 -12.51 -0.64
N PRO A 83 9.17 -12.40 0.23
CA PRO A 83 10.14 -11.33 0.14
C PRO A 83 10.99 -11.48 -1.14
N ILE A 84 11.30 -10.36 -1.80
CA ILE A 84 12.26 -10.37 -2.93
C ILE A 84 13.67 -10.65 -2.41
N ASP A 85 14.04 -9.98 -1.32
CA ASP A 85 15.31 -10.18 -0.63
C ASP A 85 15.16 -11.17 0.51
N ARG A 86 15.66 -12.40 0.31
CA ARG A 86 15.58 -13.46 1.33
C ARG A 86 16.43 -13.17 2.57
N SER A 87 17.36 -12.21 2.52
CA SER A 87 18.13 -11.81 3.69
C SER A 87 17.33 -10.94 4.67
N LYS A 88 16.21 -10.36 4.22
CA LYS A 88 15.27 -9.58 5.03
C LYS A 88 14.05 -10.44 5.35
N PRO A 89 14.03 -11.16 6.49
CA PRO A 89 12.88 -11.97 6.86
C PRO A 89 11.66 -11.06 7.05
N LEU A 90 10.50 -11.54 6.59
CA LEU A 90 9.24 -10.86 6.85
C LEU A 90 8.88 -10.97 8.34
N PRO A 91 8.27 -9.93 8.94
CA PRO A 91 7.79 -10.01 10.31
C PRO A 91 6.72 -11.10 10.42
N LYS A 92 6.68 -11.78 11.57
CA LYS A 92 5.69 -12.80 11.86
C LYS A 92 4.47 -12.16 12.50
N PHE A 93 3.32 -12.30 11.85
CA PHE A 93 2.05 -11.80 12.35
C PHE A 93 0.90 -12.69 11.88
N THR A 94 -0.27 -12.49 12.49
CA THR A 94 -1.50 -13.19 12.14
C THR A 94 -2.54 -12.18 11.67
N TYR A 95 -3.01 -12.31 10.42
CA TYR A 95 -4.10 -11.49 9.89
C TYR A 95 -5.40 -11.73 10.66
N ARG A 96 -6.16 -10.65 10.87
CA ARG A 96 -7.46 -10.67 11.53
C ARG A 96 -8.58 -10.32 10.56
N GLN A 97 -8.48 -9.17 9.91
CA GLN A 97 -9.55 -8.57 9.13
C GLN A 97 -9.00 -7.75 7.96
N PHE A 98 -9.83 -7.48 6.96
CA PHE A 98 -9.55 -6.45 5.97
C PHE A 98 -9.69 -5.07 6.61
N PHE A 99 -8.91 -4.11 6.13
CA PHE A 99 -8.99 -2.72 6.59
C PHE A 99 -9.38 -1.84 5.42
N THR A 100 -10.52 -1.17 5.54
CA THR A 100 -11.03 -0.29 4.49
C THR A 100 -10.28 1.04 4.48
N ARG A 101 -10.32 1.76 3.36
CA ARG A 101 -9.80 3.13 3.28
C ARG A 101 -10.54 4.12 4.18
N ALA A 102 -11.75 3.78 4.63
CA ALA A 102 -12.51 4.55 5.60
C ALA A 102 -12.00 4.34 7.05
N GLY A 103 -10.91 3.59 7.25
CA GLY A 103 -10.34 3.37 8.56
C GLY A 103 -11.07 2.31 9.39
N GLN A 104 -11.86 1.43 8.75
CA GLN A 104 -12.68 0.44 9.44
C GLN A 104 -12.21 -0.98 9.16
N ALA A 105 -12.13 -1.80 10.20
CA ALA A 105 -11.90 -3.23 10.06
C ALA A 105 -13.19 -3.92 9.61
N THR A 106 -13.09 -4.79 8.60
CA THR A 106 -14.23 -5.51 8.04
C THR A 106 -13.90 -6.98 7.78
N PRO A 107 -14.83 -7.91 8.06
CA PRO A 107 -14.67 -9.32 7.69
C PRO A 107 -14.97 -9.56 6.19
N HIS A 108 -15.55 -8.58 5.48
CA HIS A 108 -15.95 -8.74 4.09
C HIS A 108 -14.78 -8.49 3.14
N LEU A 109 -14.67 -9.33 2.11
CA LEU A 109 -13.69 -9.16 1.04
C LEU A 109 -14.01 -7.86 0.27
N PRO A 110 -13.11 -6.86 0.27
CA PRO A 110 -13.32 -5.63 -0.50
C PRO A 110 -13.15 -5.91 -2.00
N ASP A 111 -13.81 -5.13 -2.85
CA ASP A 111 -13.66 -5.22 -4.31
C ASP A 111 -12.28 -4.72 -4.78
N LEU A 112 -11.32 -5.63 -4.84
CA LEU A 112 -9.92 -5.36 -5.19
C LEU A 112 -9.72 -4.76 -6.59
N GLY A 113 -10.70 -4.85 -7.49
CA GLY A 113 -10.57 -4.37 -8.88
C GLY A 113 -10.43 -2.86 -9.02
N SER A 114 -10.81 -2.09 -8.00
CA SER A 114 -10.79 -0.62 -8.00
C SER A 114 -9.70 -0.01 -7.12
N PHE A 115 -8.94 -0.82 -6.38
CA PHE A 115 -8.01 -0.32 -5.37
C PHE A 115 -6.56 -0.29 -5.85
N THR A 116 -5.89 0.83 -5.64
CA THR A 116 -4.44 0.97 -5.84
C THR A 116 -3.61 0.47 -4.65
N THR A 117 -4.29 0.13 -3.55
CA THR A 117 -3.71 -0.19 -2.25
C THR A 117 -4.67 -1.08 -1.47
N VAL A 118 -4.17 -2.11 -0.81
CA VAL A 118 -4.96 -2.96 0.10
C VAL A 118 -4.34 -2.96 1.50
N MET A 119 -5.18 -2.96 2.53
CA MET A 119 -4.77 -2.94 3.93
C MET A 119 -5.48 -4.02 4.74
N TYR A 120 -4.82 -4.47 5.79
CA TYR A 120 -5.31 -5.50 6.69
C TYR A 120 -4.96 -5.14 8.13
N VAL A 121 -5.81 -5.56 9.05
CA VAL A 121 -5.48 -5.59 10.48
C VAL A 121 -4.82 -6.92 10.79
N ALA A 122 -3.69 -6.89 11.49
CA ALA A 122 -2.97 -8.08 11.94
C ALA A 122 -2.46 -7.90 13.37
N THR A 123 -2.04 -9.01 13.99
CA THR A 123 -1.41 -9.02 15.31
C THR A 123 0.03 -9.52 15.17
N LEU A 124 1.03 -8.77 15.62
CA LEU A 124 2.43 -9.24 15.67
C LEU A 124 2.53 -10.44 16.61
N ASN A 125 3.17 -11.52 16.16
CA ASN A 125 3.18 -12.77 16.92
C ASN A 125 4.04 -12.70 18.18
N ASP A 126 5.06 -11.84 18.19
CA ASP A 126 6.03 -11.76 19.28
C ASP A 126 5.57 -10.79 20.39
N THR A 127 4.86 -9.72 20.04
CA THR A 127 4.41 -8.67 20.98
C THR A 127 2.91 -8.66 21.26
N ASN A 128 2.11 -9.37 20.44
CA ASN A 128 0.64 -9.25 20.39
C ASN A 128 0.11 -7.83 20.08
N GLU A 129 0.96 -6.93 19.60
CA GLU A 129 0.53 -5.59 19.17
C GLU A 129 -0.29 -5.66 17.88
N GLU A 130 -1.31 -4.82 17.80
CA GLU A 130 -2.13 -4.69 16.61
C GLU A 130 -1.50 -3.74 15.60
N VAL A 131 -1.43 -4.19 14.34
CA VAL A 131 -0.72 -3.49 13.26
C VAL A 131 -1.58 -3.42 12.01
N ILE A 132 -1.28 -2.45 11.17
CA ILE A 132 -1.76 -2.37 9.79
C ILE A 132 -0.71 -2.97 8.87
N VAL A 133 -1.13 -3.93 8.05
CA VAL A 133 -0.34 -4.48 6.95
C VAL A 133 -0.87 -3.90 5.65
N LYS A 134 -0.05 -3.10 4.95
CA LYS A 134 -0.39 -2.42 3.70
C LYS A 134 0.43 -2.97 2.54
N PHE A 135 -0.23 -3.14 1.40
CA PHE A 135 0.42 -3.43 0.12
C PHE A 135 0.15 -2.32 -0.89
N THR A 136 1.21 -1.79 -1.50
CA THR A 136 1.14 -0.67 -2.46
C THR A 136 2.31 -0.73 -3.43
N ALA A 137 2.17 -0.13 -4.62
CA ALA A 137 3.20 -0.14 -5.65
C ALA A 137 4.40 0.78 -5.31
N ARG A 138 4.17 1.83 -4.51
CA ARG A 138 5.18 2.83 -4.15
C ARG A 138 5.01 3.25 -2.70
N TYR A 139 6.12 3.48 -2.01
CA TYR A 139 6.13 3.89 -0.62
C TYR A 139 7.40 4.66 -0.29
N ASN A 140 7.28 5.75 0.48
CA ASN A 140 8.44 6.50 0.95
C ASN A 140 8.78 6.11 2.39
N GLU A 141 9.65 5.12 2.54
CA GLU A 141 10.13 4.66 3.85
C GLU A 141 10.85 5.76 4.63
N ALA A 142 11.68 6.57 3.96
CA ALA A 142 12.46 7.62 4.61
C ALA A 142 11.56 8.70 5.23
N ALA A 143 10.53 9.15 4.49
CA ALA A 143 9.54 10.10 4.98
C ALA A 143 8.78 9.56 6.19
N HIS A 144 8.34 8.29 6.13
CA HIS A 144 7.62 7.66 7.23
C HIS A 144 8.52 7.54 8.46
N ARG A 145 9.76 7.02 8.32
CA ARG A 145 10.69 6.90 9.46
C ARG A 145 11.00 8.25 10.11
N LEU A 146 11.25 9.28 9.29
CA LEU A 146 11.52 10.64 9.77
C LEU A 146 10.39 11.16 10.66
N LEU A 147 9.13 11.02 10.23
CA LEU A 147 7.99 11.46 11.05
C LEU A 147 7.71 10.53 12.22
N SER A 148 7.93 9.23 12.06
CA SER A 148 7.74 8.22 13.11
C SER A 148 8.69 8.48 14.30
N GLU A 149 9.97 8.78 14.03
CA GLU A 149 10.96 9.17 15.04
C GLU A 149 10.56 10.45 15.79
N ALA A 150 9.89 11.38 15.10
CA ALA A 150 9.34 12.59 15.69
C ALA A 150 7.96 12.40 16.35
N LYS A 151 7.42 11.17 16.40
CA LYS A 151 6.06 10.84 16.87
C LYS A 151 4.92 11.54 16.10
N LEU A 152 5.16 11.88 14.84
CA LEU A 152 4.21 12.52 13.91
C LEU A 152 3.71 11.55 12.83
N ALA A 153 4.07 10.27 12.93
CA ALA A 153 3.55 9.17 12.14
C ALA A 153 3.50 7.90 13.01
N PRO A 154 2.69 6.89 12.64
CA PRO A 154 2.70 5.61 13.35
C PRO A 154 4.09 4.97 13.37
N THR A 155 4.35 4.08 14.32
CA THR A 155 5.59 3.31 14.36
C THR A 155 5.72 2.42 13.12
N LEU A 156 6.82 2.52 12.37
CA LEU A 156 7.08 1.70 11.20
C LEU A 156 7.90 0.44 11.56
N TYR A 157 7.23 -0.71 11.71
CA TYR A 157 7.87 -1.98 12.02
C TYR A 157 8.60 -2.62 10.83
N PHE A 158 8.04 -2.50 9.61
CA PHE A 158 8.65 -3.09 8.43
C PHE A 158 8.27 -2.33 7.15
N CYS A 159 9.23 -2.17 6.25
CA CYS A 159 9.01 -1.76 4.88
C CYS A 159 9.95 -2.57 3.98
N GLY A 160 9.40 -3.26 2.98
CA GLY A 160 10.19 -4.11 2.10
C GLY A 160 9.48 -4.53 0.84
N ARG A 161 10.27 -4.90 -0.18
CA ARG A 161 9.75 -5.33 -1.47
C ARG A 161 9.37 -6.80 -1.44
N VAL A 162 8.18 -7.10 -1.93
CA VAL A 162 7.65 -8.46 -2.07
C VAL A 162 7.38 -8.79 -3.53
N VAL A 163 7.29 -10.08 -3.84
CA VAL A 163 6.94 -10.56 -5.19
C VAL A 163 5.62 -9.91 -5.63
N GLY A 164 5.57 -9.48 -6.90
CA GLY A 164 4.43 -8.73 -7.45
C GLY A 164 4.69 -7.23 -7.65
N ASP A 165 5.94 -6.78 -7.51
CA ASP A 165 6.34 -5.37 -7.67
C ASP A 165 5.67 -4.43 -6.64
N LEU A 166 5.35 -4.98 -5.46
CA LEU A 166 4.73 -4.24 -4.37
C LEU A 166 5.70 -4.05 -3.21
N TYR A 167 5.46 -2.98 -2.46
CA TYR A 167 5.91 -2.82 -1.10
C TYR A 167 4.92 -3.50 -0.16
N MET A 168 5.47 -4.14 0.86
CA MET A 168 4.75 -4.53 2.06
C MET A 168 5.21 -3.64 3.20
N ILE A 169 4.24 -3.03 3.88
CA ILE A 169 4.45 -2.13 4.99
C ILE A 169 3.72 -2.72 6.20
N VAL A 170 4.41 -2.82 7.33
CA VAL A 170 3.81 -3.17 8.62
C VAL A 170 4.05 -2.00 9.55
N MET A 171 2.98 -1.38 10.02
CA MET A 171 3.02 -0.18 10.86
C MET A 171 2.01 -0.29 11.99
N GLU A 172 2.23 0.46 13.05
CA GLU A 172 1.31 0.60 14.18
C GLU A 172 -0.10 0.98 13.69
N ARG A 173 -1.11 0.38 14.32
CA ARG A 173 -2.49 0.81 14.13
C ARG A 173 -2.77 1.99 15.05
N ALA A 174 -2.75 3.18 14.49
CA ALA A 174 -3.21 4.38 15.18
C ALA A 174 -4.74 4.32 15.37
N ASP A 175 -5.20 4.21 16.61
CA ASP A 175 -6.62 4.30 16.97
C ASP A 175 -7.04 5.77 17.08
N GLY A 176 -7.10 6.43 15.91
CA GLY A 176 -7.37 7.86 15.80
C GLY A 176 -8.54 8.18 14.89
N THR A 177 -9.12 9.35 15.11
CA THR A 177 -10.18 9.92 14.28
C THR A 177 -9.56 10.79 13.20
N SER A 178 -9.89 10.57 11.92
CA SER A 178 -9.39 11.40 10.84
C SER A 178 -10.03 12.79 10.83
N VAL A 179 -9.32 13.79 10.32
CA VAL A 179 -9.89 15.14 10.12
C VAL A 179 -11.14 15.07 9.25
N TRP A 180 -11.16 14.20 8.23
CA TRP A 180 -12.35 14.00 7.40
C TRP A 180 -13.55 13.50 8.22
N GLN A 181 -13.34 12.58 9.16
CA GLN A 181 -14.41 12.10 10.02
C GLN A 181 -14.95 13.20 10.94
N PHE A 182 -14.08 14.08 11.48
CA PHE A 182 -14.53 15.25 12.23
C PHE A 182 -15.42 16.16 11.37
N GLN A 183 -15.07 16.37 10.10
CA GLN A 183 -15.90 17.16 9.17
C GLN A 183 -17.25 16.49 8.90
N GLN A 184 -17.28 15.16 8.66
CA GLN A 184 -18.54 14.43 8.44
C GLN A 184 -19.44 14.47 9.68
N ASP A 185 -18.85 14.29 10.87
CA ASP A 185 -19.55 14.32 12.14
C ASP A 185 -19.95 15.75 12.57
N ARG A 186 -19.49 16.79 11.85
CA ARG A 186 -19.64 18.21 12.22
C ARG A 186 -19.13 18.52 13.63
N LYS A 187 -18.01 17.89 14.00
CA LYS A 187 -17.32 18.12 15.27
C LYS A 187 -16.14 19.08 15.08
N PRO A 188 -15.82 19.89 16.09
CA PRO A 188 -14.64 20.75 16.02
C PRO A 188 -13.37 19.90 15.89
N ILE A 189 -12.48 20.33 15.00
CA ILE A 189 -11.16 19.72 14.86
C ILE A 189 -10.31 20.23 16.02
N PRO A 190 -9.61 19.36 16.77
CA PRO A 190 -8.76 19.78 17.89
C PRO A 190 -7.68 20.78 17.44
N GLU A 191 -7.46 21.85 18.20
CA GLU A 191 -6.52 22.93 17.84
C GLU A 191 -5.08 22.45 17.59
N ILE A 192 -4.66 21.41 18.33
CA ILE A 192 -3.34 20.79 18.19
C ILE A 192 -3.06 20.17 16.81
N VAL A 193 -4.11 19.86 16.04
CA VAL A 193 -3.99 19.29 14.69
C VAL A 193 -3.23 20.23 13.76
N GLU A 194 -3.54 21.53 13.78
CA GLU A 194 -2.86 22.51 12.93
C GLU A 194 -1.36 22.55 13.24
N GLU A 195 -1.01 22.72 14.52
CA GLU A 195 0.38 22.84 14.98
C GLU A 195 1.21 21.61 14.60
N LYS A 196 0.68 20.40 14.85
CA LYS A 196 1.42 19.15 14.61
C LYS A 196 1.56 18.82 13.13
N VAL A 197 0.56 19.14 12.31
CA VAL A 197 0.68 18.96 10.86
C VAL A 197 1.68 19.95 10.27
N GLU A 198 1.70 21.21 10.74
CA GLU A 198 2.71 22.18 10.34
C GLU A 198 4.13 21.73 10.74
N GLU A 199 4.28 21.18 11.94
CA GLU A 199 5.54 20.58 12.40
C GLU A 199 6.00 19.43 11.48
N ALA A 200 5.10 18.52 11.12
CA ALA A 200 5.39 17.38 10.24
C ALA A 200 5.80 17.82 8.83
N VAL A 201 5.05 18.76 8.23
CA VAL A 201 5.38 19.31 6.90
C VAL A 201 6.74 19.99 6.92
N ARG A 202 7.03 20.79 7.96
CA ARG A 202 8.33 21.45 8.12
C ARG A 202 9.48 20.45 8.18
N LEU A 203 9.35 19.37 8.95
CA LEU A 203 10.39 18.33 9.05
C LEU A 203 10.66 17.64 7.71
N LEU A 204 9.60 17.30 6.97
CA LEU A 204 9.74 16.72 5.63
C LEU A 204 10.43 17.70 4.67
N HIS A 205 10.00 18.96 4.66
CA HIS A 205 10.55 19.98 3.78
C HIS A 205 12.02 20.30 4.07
N GLN A 206 12.47 20.16 5.32
CA GLN A 206 13.90 20.28 5.69
C GLN A 206 14.77 19.18 5.08
N GLN A 207 14.20 18.03 4.75
CA GLN A 207 14.87 16.92 4.07
C GLN A 207 14.59 16.89 2.56
N ASP A 208 14.07 17.99 2.00
CA ASP A 208 13.61 18.09 0.61
C ASP A 208 12.55 17.05 0.23
N ILE A 209 11.71 16.65 1.17
CA ILE A 209 10.60 15.72 0.93
C ILE A 209 9.29 16.51 0.89
N VAL A 210 8.50 16.29 -0.15
CA VAL A 210 7.10 16.72 -0.26
C VAL A 210 6.22 15.55 0.17
N PHE A 211 5.25 15.78 1.07
CA PHE A 211 4.32 14.74 1.50
C PHE A 211 3.39 14.33 0.36
N GLY A 212 2.90 15.33 -0.38
CA GLY A 212 2.17 15.18 -1.64
C GLY A 212 0.70 14.82 -1.49
N ASP A 213 0.32 14.12 -0.43
CA ASP A 213 -1.06 13.68 -0.18
C ASP A 213 -1.64 14.20 1.15
N LEU A 214 -1.44 15.50 1.45
CA LEU A 214 -1.85 16.12 2.71
C LEU A 214 -3.37 16.40 2.75
N ARG A 215 -4.18 15.33 2.71
CA ARG A 215 -5.64 15.39 2.76
C ARG A 215 -6.17 15.06 4.14
N ALA A 216 -7.41 15.49 4.42
CA ALA A 216 -8.10 15.27 5.70
C ALA A 216 -8.23 13.79 6.11
N ASN A 217 -8.20 12.86 5.14
CA ASN A 217 -8.21 11.41 5.42
C ASN A 217 -6.87 10.88 5.96
N ASN A 218 -5.78 11.58 5.65
CA ASN A 218 -4.42 11.15 5.96
C ASN A 218 -3.87 11.79 7.24
N ILE A 219 -4.71 12.52 7.97
CA ILE A 219 -4.38 13.19 9.23
C ILE A 219 -5.27 12.57 10.31
N LEU A 220 -4.68 11.89 11.28
CA LEU A 220 -5.40 11.24 12.39
C LEU A 220 -5.09 11.96 13.69
N TYR A 221 -6.12 12.22 14.49
CA TYR A 221 -6.01 12.65 15.89
C TYR A 221 -6.24 11.46 16.82
N VAL A 222 -5.27 11.16 17.66
CA VAL A 222 -5.25 10.02 18.59
C VAL A 222 -5.35 10.56 20.03
N PRO A 223 -6.56 10.56 20.63
CA PRO A 223 -6.77 11.19 21.94
C PRO A 223 -6.07 10.46 23.09
N ALA A 224 -5.83 9.15 22.96
CA ALA A 224 -5.30 8.31 24.04
C ALA A 224 -3.83 8.63 24.43
N VAL A 225 -3.08 9.32 23.56
CA VAL A 225 -1.65 9.62 23.75
C VAL A 225 -1.45 11.13 23.78
N GLU A 226 -1.90 11.81 24.84
CA GLU A 226 -1.73 13.27 25.02
C GLU A 226 -2.23 14.12 23.82
N GLY A 227 -3.21 13.62 23.06
CA GLY A 227 -3.69 14.30 21.85
C GLY A 227 -2.70 14.27 20.68
N GLN A 228 -2.01 13.13 20.48
CA GLN A 228 -1.10 12.94 19.36
C GLN A 228 -1.80 13.11 18.01
N VAL A 229 -1.09 13.70 17.06
CA VAL A 229 -1.53 13.87 15.68
C VAL A 229 -0.53 13.16 14.80
N VAL A 230 -1.01 12.27 13.94
CA VAL A 230 -0.15 11.47 13.07
C VAL A 230 -0.57 11.59 11.61
N LEU A 231 0.42 11.70 10.73
CA LEU A 231 0.23 11.56 9.29
C LEU A 231 0.33 10.08 8.90
N VAL A 232 -0.56 9.66 8.00
CA VAL A 232 -0.59 8.32 7.42
C VAL A 232 -0.58 8.40 5.89
N ASP A 233 -0.33 7.28 5.23
CA ASP A 233 -0.30 7.17 3.75
C ASP A 233 0.86 7.92 3.06
N PHE A 234 2.07 7.39 3.22
CA PHE A 234 3.30 7.89 2.60
C PHE A 234 3.53 7.36 1.16
N ASP A 235 2.47 6.91 0.46
CA ASP A 235 2.60 6.32 -0.87
C ASP A 235 3.06 7.37 -1.90
N TRP A 236 2.77 8.65 -1.66
CA TRP A 236 2.98 9.72 -2.63
C TRP A 236 4.18 10.59 -2.29
N SER A 237 4.71 10.50 -1.07
CA SER A 237 5.80 11.37 -0.65
C SER A 237 7.04 11.16 -1.51
N ALA A 238 7.68 12.25 -1.91
CA ALA A 238 8.83 12.18 -2.81
C ALA A 238 9.68 13.45 -2.70
N LYS A 239 10.85 13.42 -3.33
CA LYS A 239 11.79 14.55 -3.29
C LYS A 239 11.24 15.76 -4.05
N ASP A 240 11.37 16.95 -3.46
CA ASP A 240 10.96 18.22 -4.05
C ASP A 240 11.62 18.45 -5.41
N GLY A 241 10.81 18.75 -6.42
CA GLY A 241 11.29 19.00 -7.78
C GLY A 241 11.67 17.79 -8.62
N GLU A 242 11.64 16.59 -8.03
CA GLU A 242 11.99 15.34 -8.73
C GLU A 242 10.83 14.33 -8.71
N GLY A 243 10.15 14.22 -7.57
CA GLY A 243 8.99 13.37 -7.36
C GLY A 243 7.81 13.72 -8.25
N ARG A 244 6.95 12.75 -8.55
CA ARG A 244 5.76 12.95 -9.40
C ARG A 244 4.48 12.39 -8.78
N TYR A 245 3.39 13.12 -9.00
CA TYR A 245 2.04 12.60 -8.76
C TYR A 245 1.75 11.37 -9.61
N PRO A 246 0.78 10.52 -9.20
CA PRO A 246 0.31 9.45 -10.08
C PRO A 246 -0.20 10.04 -11.41
N ALA A 247 0.00 9.33 -12.51
CA ALA A 247 -0.65 9.66 -13.76
C ALA A 247 -2.18 9.48 -13.70
N THR A 248 -2.66 8.69 -12.74
CA THR A 248 -4.08 8.45 -12.46
C THR A 248 -4.64 9.39 -11.39
N LEU A 249 -3.96 10.50 -11.10
CA LEU A 249 -4.45 11.50 -10.15
C LEU A 249 -5.82 12.00 -10.60
N ASN A 250 -6.81 11.89 -9.72
CA ASN A 250 -8.14 12.43 -9.97
C ASN A 250 -8.19 13.87 -9.47
N LEU A 251 -8.19 14.83 -10.40
CA LEU A 251 -8.30 16.26 -10.09
C LEU A 251 -9.71 16.68 -9.66
N ASP A 252 -10.74 15.90 -10.00
CA ASP A 252 -12.14 16.26 -9.74
C ASP A 252 -12.62 15.81 -8.36
N ALA A 253 -11.95 14.82 -7.75
CA ALA A 253 -12.35 14.25 -6.47
C ALA A 253 -11.91 15.12 -5.28
N ASP A 254 -10.86 15.91 -5.44
CA ASP A 254 -10.23 16.64 -4.36
C ASP A 254 -9.85 18.03 -4.86
N ASN A 255 -9.92 19.00 -3.98
CA ASN A 255 -9.50 20.36 -4.30
C ASN A 255 -7.96 20.41 -4.12
N TRP A 256 -7.23 20.59 -5.22
CA TRP A 256 -5.76 20.59 -5.30
C TRP A 256 -5.24 22.00 -5.57
N HIS A 257 -3.95 22.24 -5.28
CA HIS A 257 -3.27 23.45 -5.75
C HIS A 257 -3.28 23.50 -7.27
N ASP A 258 -3.47 24.68 -7.88
CA ASP A 258 -3.68 24.84 -9.33
C ASP A 258 -2.55 24.27 -10.21
N GLU A 259 -1.32 24.22 -9.69
CA GLU A 259 -0.15 23.64 -10.38
C GLU A 259 -0.03 22.10 -10.24
N VAL A 260 -0.88 21.47 -9.44
CA VAL A 260 -0.92 20.01 -9.30
C VAL A 260 -1.57 19.41 -10.54
N LEU A 261 -0.81 18.57 -11.25
CA LEU A 261 -1.25 17.89 -12.46
C LEU A 261 -0.99 16.38 -12.36
N PRO A 262 -1.78 15.54 -13.07
CA PRO A 262 -1.45 14.14 -13.26
C PRO A 262 -0.04 13.98 -13.82
N TYR A 263 0.77 13.15 -13.15
CA TYR A 263 2.19 12.98 -13.46
C TYR A 263 3.06 14.26 -13.37
N GLY A 264 2.51 15.35 -12.82
CA GLY A 264 3.20 16.60 -12.56
C GLY A 264 4.27 16.45 -11.48
N ILE A 265 5.25 17.37 -11.49
CA ILE A 265 6.32 17.41 -10.50
C ILE A 265 5.77 17.88 -9.16
N MET A 266 6.10 17.16 -8.09
CA MET A 266 5.77 17.54 -6.72
C MET A 266 6.65 18.70 -6.26
N ARG A 267 6.01 19.69 -5.64
CA ARG A 267 6.67 20.87 -5.11
C ARG A 267 6.22 21.15 -3.69
N LYS A 268 7.12 21.63 -2.82
CA LYS A 268 6.80 22.02 -1.43
C LYS A 268 5.57 22.95 -1.30
N PRO A 269 5.36 23.95 -2.18
CA PRO A 269 4.15 24.78 -2.15
C PRO A 269 2.83 24.00 -2.23
N HIS A 270 2.81 22.80 -2.82
CA HIS A 270 1.60 21.98 -2.86
C HIS A 270 1.18 21.52 -1.45
N ASP A 271 2.13 21.14 -0.61
CA ASP A 271 1.84 20.80 0.80
C ASP A 271 1.43 22.05 1.58
N LEU A 272 2.12 23.19 1.37
CA LEU A 272 1.81 24.44 2.07
C LEU A 272 0.39 24.92 1.76
N TRP A 273 -0.04 24.81 0.50
CA TRP A 273 -1.40 25.16 0.11
C TRP A 273 -2.44 24.24 0.78
N GLN A 274 -2.18 22.94 0.87
CA GLN A 274 -3.07 22.02 1.62
C GLN A 274 -3.07 22.32 3.12
N LEU A 275 -1.91 22.69 3.68
CA LEU A 275 -1.80 23.13 5.07
C LEU A 275 -2.65 24.37 5.33
N ASP A 276 -2.57 25.40 4.49
CA ASP A 276 -3.39 26.62 4.63
C ASP A 276 -4.89 26.29 4.61
N ARG A 277 -5.30 25.29 3.82
CA ARG A 277 -6.68 24.81 3.81
C ARG A 277 -7.06 24.09 5.08
N LEU A 278 -6.18 23.27 5.63
CA LEU A 278 -6.38 22.67 6.96
C LEU A 278 -6.57 23.76 8.02
N LYS A 279 -5.75 24.83 8.00
CA LYS A 279 -5.88 25.98 8.92
C LYS A 279 -7.25 26.65 8.83
N MET A 280 -7.77 26.82 7.61
CA MET A 280 -9.13 27.35 7.41
C MET A 280 -10.20 26.41 7.98
N LEU A 281 -10.04 25.10 7.78
CA LEU A 281 -10.98 24.10 8.30
C LEU A 281 -11.04 24.12 9.84
N CYS A 282 -9.89 24.14 10.51
CA CYS A 282 -9.82 24.21 11.98
C CYS A 282 -10.53 25.45 12.55
N LYS A 283 -10.55 26.57 11.81
CA LYS A 283 -11.19 27.83 12.23
C LYS A 283 -12.68 27.93 11.92
N SER A 284 -13.20 27.06 11.04
CA SER A 284 -14.54 27.18 10.47
C SER A 284 -15.64 26.37 11.18
N ILE A 285 -15.31 25.60 12.21
CA ILE A 285 -16.25 24.73 12.96
C ILE A 285 -16.45 25.27 14.40
N VAL A 286 -16.65 26.57 14.52
CA VAL A 286 -17.10 27.25 15.76
C VAL A 286 -18.58 27.57 15.63
#